data_AF-A0A1E3S2P2-F1
#
_entry.id   AF-A0A1E3S2P2-F1
#
_cell.length_a   1.000
_cell.length_b   1.000
_cell.length_c   1.000
_cell.angle_alpha   90.00
_cell.angle_beta   90.00
_cell.angle_gamma   90.00
#
_symmetry.space_group_name_H-M   'P 1'
#
loop_
_entity.id
_entity.type
_entity.pdbx_description
1 polymer ?
#
loop_
_entity_poly.entity_id
_entity_poly.type
_entity_poly.pdbx_seq_one_letter_code
_entity_poly.pdbx_strand_id
1 'polypeptide(L)'
;MFADTDAIRALGSATTAHAAALTDVAAGLASLPPPDLGPIGERFTAALAQAAADGARTLAALSDRLASSGHTAHAAAAAYDAADGGAGARIAGI
;
A
#
# COMPACT_ATOMS: atom_id res chain seq x y z
N MET A 1 14.44 -10.87 -23.57
CA MET A 1 14.11 -11.09 -22.15
C MET A 1 12.62 -10.85 -22.02
N PHE A 2 11.83 -11.88 -21.70
CA PHE A 2 10.41 -11.71 -21.40
C PHE A 2 10.27 -11.22 -19.96
N ALA A 3 9.37 -10.27 -19.72
CA ALA A 3 9.02 -9.88 -18.36
C ALA A 3 8.31 -11.04 -17.67
N ASP A 4 8.68 -11.35 -16.44
CA ASP A 4 7.98 -12.33 -15.61
C ASP A 4 6.68 -11.69 -15.09
N THR A 5 5.59 -11.82 -15.85
CA THR A 5 4.31 -11.19 -15.54
C THR A 5 3.65 -11.78 -14.30
N ASP A 6 3.96 -13.03 -13.96
CA ASP A 6 3.53 -13.66 -12.71
C ASP A 6 4.24 -13.06 -11.50
N ALA A 7 5.56 -12.84 -11.57
CA ALA A 7 6.29 -12.14 -10.51
C ALA A 7 5.78 -10.69 -10.34
N ILE A 8 5.48 -9.98 -11.43
CA ILE A 8 4.92 -8.63 -11.38
C ILE A 8 3.52 -8.65 -10.72
N ARG A 9 2.67 -9.61 -11.06
CA ARG A 9 1.32 -9.76 -10.47
C ARG A 9 1.38 -10.15 -8.99
N ALA A 10 2.33 -11.00 -8.61
CA ALA A 10 2.61 -11.36 -7.23
C ALA A 10 3.06 -10.14 -6.41
N LEU A 11 3.96 -9.31 -6.95
CA LEU A 11 4.35 -8.04 -6.34
C LEU A 11 3.14 -7.09 -6.18
N GLY A 12 2.28 -7.01 -7.19
CA GLY A 12 1.07 -6.20 -7.14
C GLY A 12 0.10 -6.65 -6.04
N SER A 13 -0.07 -7.96 -5.88
CA SER A 13 -0.89 -8.55 -4.81
C SER A 13 -0.29 -8.27 -3.43
N ALA A 14 1.02 -8.46 -3.27
CA ALA A 14 1.72 -8.24 -2.00
C ALA A 14 1.63 -6.77 -1.55
N THR A 15 1.87 -5.83 -2.46
CA THR A 15 1.77 -4.39 -2.16
C THR A 15 0.34 -3.98 -1.78
N THR A 16 -0.67 -4.51 -2.45
CA THR A 16 -2.09 -4.29 -2.09
C THR A 16 -2.42 -4.84 -0.70
N ALA A 17 -1.95 -6.05 -0.38
CA ALA A 17 -2.14 -6.64 0.95
C ALA A 17 -1.44 -5.84 2.05
N HIS A 18 -0.23 -5.34 1.79
CA HIS A 18 0.49 -4.47 2.71
C HIS A 18 -0.21 -3.11 2.90
N ALA A 19 -0.80 -2.53 1.86
CA ALA A 19 -1.62 -1.33 1.98
C ALA A 19 -2.81 -1.55 2.94
N ALA A 20 -3.54 -2.65 2.77
CA ALA A 20 -4.63 -3.01 3.68
C ALA A 20 -4.15 -3.12 5.14
N ALA A 21 -3.06 -3.85 5.37
CA ALA A 21 -2.49 -4.00 6.71
C ALA A 21 -2.06 -2.65 7.34
N LEU A 22 -1.45 -1.75 6.56
CA LEU A 22 -1.08 -0.41 7.03
C LEU A 22 -2.31 0.44 7.37
N THR A 23 -3.39 0.27 6.63
CA THR A 23 -4.68 0.95 6.89
C THR A 23 -5.27 0.50 8.22
N ASP A 24 -5.23 -0.81 8.50
CA ASP A 24 -5.69 -1.37 9.78
C ASP A 24 -4.86 -0.86 10.96
N VAL A 25 -3.53 -0.78 10.81
CA VAL A 25 -2.64 -0.21 11.84
C VAL A 25 -2.91 1.27 12.05
N ALA A 26 -3.13 2.05 10.98
CA ALA A 26 -3.46 3.47 11.08
C ALA A 26 -4.78 3.68 11.83
N ALA A 27 -5.80 2.87 11.54
CA ALA A 27 -7.08 2.89 12.26
C ALA A 27 -6.90 2.51 13.74
N GLY A 28 -6.07 1.51 14.02
CA GLY A 28 -5.71 1.12 15.38
C GLY A 28 -5.10 2.28 16.16
N LEU A 29 -4.08 2.96 15.61
CA LEU A 29 -3.45 4.12 16.24
C LEU A 29 -4.43 5.27 16.48
N ALA A 30 -5.31 5.56 15.52
CA ALA A 30 -6.32 6.62 15.65
C ALA A 30 -7.39 6.30 16.71
N SER A 31 -7.60 5.02 17.02
CA SER A 31 -8.58 4.57 18.03
C SER A 31 -8.04 4.54 19.46
N LEU A 32 -6.73 4.74 19.66
CA LEU A 32 -6.12 4.66 20.99
C LEU A 32 -6.64 5.79 21.88
N PRO A 33 -7.28 5.49 23.03
CA PRO A 33 -7.66 6.52 23.98
C PRO A 33 -6.40 7.13 24.60
N PRO A 34 -6.38 8.45 24.86
CA PRO A 34 -5.28 9.07 25.57
C PRO A 34 -5.17 8.48 26.99
N PRO A 35 -3.95 8.14 27.47
CA PRO A 35 -3.79 7.63 28.81
C PRO A 35 -4.09 8.73 29.84
N ASP A 36 -4.80 8.38 30.92
CA ASP A 36 -5.01 9.31 32.03
C ASP A 36 -3.78 9.28 32.96
N LEU A 37 -2.97 10.33 32.88
CA LEU A 37 -1.77 10.52 33.70
C LEU A 37 -1.95 11.69 34.70
N GLY A 38 -3.17 12.17 34.87
CA GLY A 38 -3.47 13.34 35.68
C GLY A 38 -2.80 14.64 35.19
N PRO A 39 -2.86 15.71 36.01
CA PRO A 39 -2.44 17.06 35.60
C PRO A 39 -0.96 17.19 35.22
N ILE A 40 -0.10 16.38 35.83
CA ILE A 40 1.35 16.40 35.53
C ILE A 40 1.62 15.82 34.14
N GLY A 41 0.82 14.85 33.71
CA GLY A 41 0.97 14.18 32.42
C GLY A 41 0.23 14.84 31.26
N GLU A 42 -0.49 15.95 31.46
CA GLU A 42 -1.31 16.59 30.42
C GLU A 42 -0.51 16.95 29.16
N ARG A 43 0.69 17.52 29.31
CA ARG A 43 1.55 17.83 28.17
C ARG A 43 2.03 16.59 27.44
N PHE A 44 2.35 15.53 28.17
CA PHE A 44 2.78 14.27 27.58
C PHE A 44 1.64 13.61 26.81
N THR A 45 0.43 13.55 27.40
CA THR A 45 -0.75 12.96 26.77
C THR A 45 -1.16 13.72 25.52
N ALA A 46 -1.09 15.05 25.53
CA ALA A 46 -1.30 15.86 24.33
C ALA A 46 -0.24 15.59 23.25
N ALA A 47 1.04 15.53 23.62
CA ALA A 47 2.12 15.22 22.67
C ALA A 47 1.99 13.79 22.10
N LEU A 48 1.57 12.83 22.92
CA LEU A 48 1.33 11.45 22.52
C LEU A 48 0.15 11.35 21.55
N ALA A 49 -0.96 12.05 21.83
CA ALA A 49 -2.12 12.08 20.94
C ALA A 49 -1.76 12.70 19.58
N GLN A 50 -0.98 13.78 19.58
CA GLN A 50 -0.49 14.40 18.35
C GLN A 50 0.43 13.44 17.57
N ALA A 51 1.38 12.79 18.23
CA ALA A 51 2.27 11.82 17.60
C ALA A 51 1.51 10.61 17.02
N ALA A 52 0.48 10.12 17.72
CA ALA A 52 -0.38 9.05 17.23
C ALA A 52 -1.17 9.47 15.98
N ALA A 53 -1.72 10.68 15.97
CA ALA A 53 -2.42 11.23 14.80
C ALA A 53 -1.47 11.43 13.61
N ASP A 54 -0.26 11.91 13.83
CA ASP A 54 0.76 12.09 12.80
C ASP A 54 1.23 10.74 12.23
N GLY A 55 1.41 9.75 13.10
CA GLY A 55 1.71 8.37 12.71
C GLY A 55 0.60 7.76 11.86
N ALA A 56 -0.66 7.87 12.29
CA ALA A 56 -1.81 7.38 11.54
C ALA A 56 -1.91 8.01 10.14
N ARG A 57 -1.71 9.32 10.01
CA ARG A 57 -1.68 10.01 8.71
C ARG A 57 -0.55 9.53 7.81
N THR A 58 0.63 9.31 8.39
CA THR A 58 1.80 8.81 7.65
C THR A 58 1.56 7.40 7.12
N LEU A 59 0.98 6.51 7.93
CA LEU A 59 0.65 5.15 7.53
C LEU A 59 -0.44 5.11 6.46
N ALA A 60 -1.45 5.97 6.55
CA ALA A 60 -2.47 6.11 5.52
C ALA A 60 -1.87 6.54 4.17
N ALA A 61 -0.99 7.55 4.17
CA ALA A 61 -0.31 7.98 2.95
C ALA A 61 0.60 6.90 2.36
N LEU A 62 1.25 6.10 3.21
CA LEU A 62 2.06 4.96 2.76
C LEU A 62 1.16 3.86 2.15
N SER A 63 0.03 3.55 2.78
CA SER A 63 -0.97 2.62 2.26
C SER A 63 -1.42 3.01 0.85
N ASP A 64 -1.82 4.26 0.64
CA ASP A 64 -2.25 4.78 -0.67
C ASP A 64 -1.17 4.58 -1.74
N ARG A 65 0.09 4.84 -1.38
CA ARG A 65 1.22 4.66 -2.28
C ARG A 65 1.47 3.19 -2.63
N LEU A 66 1.32 2.28 -1.67
CA LEU A 66 1.45 0.84 -1.92
C LEU A 66 0.29 0.32 -2.78
N ALA A 67 -0.95 0.77 -2.53
CA ALA A 67 -2.10 0.43 -3.36
C ALA A 67 -1.91 0.90 -4.80
N SER A 68 -1.46 2.15 -4.99
CA SER A 68 -1.12 2.70 -6.31
C SER A 68 -0.02 1.90 -7.02
N SER A 69 1.01 1.49 -6.27
CA SER A 69 2.09 0.64 -6.80
C SER A 69 1.55 -0.73 -7.21
N GLY A 70 0.63 -1.31 -6.44
CA GLY A 70 -0.04 -2.57 -6.74
C GLY A 70 -0.87 -2.52 -8.02
N HIS A 71 -1.64 -1.45 -8.21
CA HIS A 71 -2.37 -1.21 -9.45
C HIS A 71 -1.43 -1.04 -10.64
N THR A 72 -0.33 -0.31 -10.47
CA THR A 72 0.68 -0.10 -11.52
C THR A 72 1.32 -1.42 -11.94
N ALA A 73 1.66 -2.29 -10.98
CA ALA A 73 2.21 -3.61 -11.28
C ALA A 73 1.22 -4.47 -12.09
N HIS A 74 -0.05 -4.52 -11.69
CA HIS A 74 -1.07 -5.24 -12.46
C HIS A 74 -1.25 -4.70 -13.88
N ALA A 75 -1.26 -3.37 -14.04
CA ALA A 75 -1.35 -2.74 -15.35
C ALA A 75 -0.12 -3.05 -16.22
N ALA A 76 1.08 -3.07 -15.63
CA ALA A 76 2.30 -3.44 -16.34
C ALA A 76 2.29 -4.91 -16.78
N ALA A 77 1.88 -5.84 -15.91
CA ALA A 77 1.73 -7.25 -16.27
C ALA A 77 0.75 -7.43 -17.45
N ALA A 78 -0.40 -6.77 -17.42
CA ALA A 78 -1.37 -6.81 -18.50
C ALA A 78 -0.82 -6.23 -19.82
N ALA A 79 -0.03 -5.16 -19.76
CA ALA A 79 0.61 -4.58 -20.94
C ALA A 79 1.66 -5.53 -21.56
N TYR A 80 2.43 -6.24 -20.72
CA TYR A 80 3.36 -7.27 -21.20
C TYR A 80 2.65 -8.46 -21.82
N ASP A 81 1.60 -8.99 -21.18
CA ASP A 81 0.79 -10.08 -21.70
C ASP A 81 0.17 -9.70 -23.08
N ALA A 82 -0.33 -8.46 -23.22
CA ALA A 82 -0.86 -7.96 -24.48
C ALA A 82 0.21 -7.78 -25.57
N ALA A 83 1.40 -7.30 -25.20
CA ALA A 83 2.52 -7.16 -26.14
C ALA A 83 3.02 -8.52 -26.64
N ASP A 84 3.09 -9.52 -25.76
CA ASP A 84 3.45 -10.90 -26.12
C ASP A 84 2.39 -11.53 -27.03
N GLY A 85 1.10 -11.46 -26.66
CA GLY A 85 0.01 -11.95 -27.49
C GLY A 85 -0.04 -11.30 -28.88
N GLY A 86 0.18 -9.98 -28.95
CA GLY A 86 0.26 -9.24 -30.20
C GLY A 86 1.48 -9.60 -31.05
N ALA A 87 2.62 -9.94 -30.44
CA ALA A 87 3.77 -10.47 -31.15
C ALA A 87 3.50 -11.88 -31.68
N GLY A 88 2.88 -12.75 -30.88
CA GLY A 88 2.45 -14.09 -31.29
C GLY A 88 1.51 -14.06 -32.49
N ALA A 89 0.51 -13.17 -32.49
CA ALA A 89 -0.40 -13.00 -33.63
C ALA A 89 0.34 -12.65 -34.93
N ARG A 90 1.23 -11.64 -34.89
CA ARG A 90 2.03 -11.24 -36.06
C ARG A 90 2.92 -12.37 -36.58
N ILE A 91 3.48 -13.20 -35.69
CA ILE A 91 4.30 -14.35 -36.09
C ILE A 91 3.45 -15.45 -36.72
N ALA A 92 2.25 -15.69 -36.19
CA ALA A 92 1.31 -16.68 -36.72
C ALA A 92 0.63 -16.26 -38.04
N GLY A 93 0.85 -15.02 -38.51
CA GLY A 93 0.30 -14.52 -39.77
C GLY A 93 -1.18 -14.16 -39.70
N ILE A 94 -1.71 -13.95 -38.49
CA ILE A 94 -3.04 -13.39 -38.20
C ILE A 94 -2.94 -11.91 -37.81
#